data_AF-A0A966EH32-F1
#
_entry.id   AF-A0A966EH32-F1
#
_cell.length_a   1.000
_cell.length_b   1.000
_cell.length_c   1.000
_cell.angle_alpha   90.00
_cell.angle_beta   90.00
_cell.angle_gamma   90.00
#
_symmetry.space_group_name_H-M   'P 1'
#
loop_
_entity.id
_entity.type
_entity.pdbx_description
1 polymer ?
#
loop_
_entity_poly.entity_id
_entity_poly.type
_entity_poly.pdbx_seq_one_letter_code
_entity_poly.pdbx_strand_id
1 'polypeptide(L)'
;MTNCKNNGSSGGPCLTRRSFFLRSGAVVGGSVLLSNIPGLEGKAIAAEVVGYPRKLIGHMSKLRVNKPVPFSYPDDGMNSSTMLVKLGTPAGGG
;
A
#
# COMPACT_ATOMS: atom_id res chain seq x y z
N MET A 1 -12.96 4.36 25.51
CA MET A 1 -13.99 3.38 25.92
C MET A 1 -15.05 3.32 24.82
N THR A 2 -14.99 2.37 23.90
CA THR A 2 -16.09 2.10 22.95
C THR A 2 -16.71 0.75 23.32
N ASN A 3 -17.98 0.82 23.70
CA ASN A 3 -18.80 -0.23 24.25
C ASN A 3 -19.34 -1.13 23.11
N CYS A 4 -18.91 -2.38 23.05
CA CYS A 4 -19.43 -3.38 22.13
C CYS A 4 -20.73 -3.97 22.70
N LYS A 5 -21.87 -3.60 22.12
CA LYS A 5 -23.18 -4.07 22.55
C LYS A 5 -23.48 -5.42 21.87
N ASN A 6 -23.42 -6.49 22.64
CA ASN A 6 -23.73 -7.86 22.20
C ASN A 6 -25.24 -8.09 22.27
N ASN A 7 -25.92 -8.17 21.13
CA ASN A 7 -27.28 -8.69 21.06
C ASN A 7 -27.26 -10.04 20.34
N GLY A 8 -27.60 -11.10 21.07
CA GLY A 8 -28.07 -12.36 20.51
C GLY A 8 -27.03 -13.24 19.82
N SER A 9 -26.56 -14.27 20.54
CA SER A 9 -26.32 -15.61 19.97
C SER A 9 -25.44 -15.72 18.71
N SER A 10 -24.19 -15.27 18.79
CA SER A 10 -22.97 -15.86 18.16
C SER A 10 -21.86 -14.81 18.20
N GLY A 11 -21.04 -14.84 19.26
CA GLY A 11 -20.01 -13.85 19.52
C GLY A 11 -18.86 -13.89 18.50
N GLY A 12 -18.97 -13.12 17.42
CA GLY A 12 -17.82 -12.79 16.59
C GLY A 12 -16.86 -11.86 17.33
N PRO A 13 -15.53 -12.04 17.24
CA PRO A 13 -14.58 -11.21 17.96
C PRO A 13 -14.67 -9.77 17.46
N CYS A 14 -14.93 -8.82 18.36
CA CYS A 14 -14.91 -7.40 18.08
C CYS A 14 -13.48 -6.96 17.75
N LEU A 15 -13.12 -6.99 16.47
CA LEU A 15 -11.83 -6.53 15.98
C LEU A 15 -11.93 -5.07 15.55
N THR A 16 -11.10 -4.20 16.15
CA THR A 16 -10.87 -2.86 15.60
C THR A 16 -10.09 -2.96 14.29
N ARG A 17 -10.24 -1.96 13.41
CA ARG A 17 -9.48 -1.88 12.14
C ARG A 17 -7.97 -2.05 12.35
N ARG A 18 -7.42 -1.46 13.42
CA ARG A 18 -6.00 -1.62 13.80
C ARG A 18 -5.66 -3.04 14.24
N SER A 19 -6.47 -3.67 15.08
CA SER A 19 -6.23 -5.07 15.48
C SER A 19 -6.44 -6.05 14.34
N PHE A 20 -7.28 -5.74 13.36
CA PHE A 20 -7.42 -6.52 12.14
C PHE A 20 -6.13 -6.47 11.32
N PHE A 21 -5.64 -5.27 10.95
CA PHE A 21 -4.42 -5.13 10.16
C PHE A 21 -3.14 -5.61 10.86
N LEU A 22 -3.01 -5.42 12.18
CA LEU A 22 -1.84 -5.90 12.92
C LEU A 22 -1.82 -7.43 13.05
N ARG A 23 -3.00 -8.06 13.15
CA ARG A 23 -3.12 -9.51 13.29
C ARG A 23 -3.12 -10.22 11.94
N SER A 24 -3.58 -9.57 10.87
CA SER A 24 -3.43 -10.05 9.49
C SER A 24 -2.06 -9.73 8.89
N GLY A 25 -1.33 -8.75 9.45
CA GLY A 25 0.00 -8.35 9.03
C GLY A 25 1.16 -9.13 9.66
N ALA A 26 0.92 -10.16 10.49
CA ALA A 26 1.98 -10.97 11.11
C ALA A 26 2.74 -11.90 10.13
N VAL A 27 2.75 -11.55 8.84
CA VAL A 27 3.56 -12.17 7.78
C VAL A 27 4.47 -11.11 7.15
N VAL A 28 5.24 -10.38 7.95
CA VAL A 28 6.31 -9.48 7.47
C VAL A 28 7.60 -10.26 7.09
N GLY A 29 7.54 -11.60 7.05
CA GLY A 29 8.68 -12.44 6.66
C GLY A 29 8.28 -13.85 6.20
N GLY A 30 7.18 -13.97 5.46
CA GLY A 30 6.73 -15.26 4.91
C GLY A 30 7.28 -15.50 3.51
N SER A 31 8.19 -16.47 3.35
CA SER A 31 8.50 -17.01 2.02
C SER A 31 7.22 -17.61 1.42
N VAL A 32 6.77 -17.09 0.28
CA VAL A 32 5.65 -17.67 -0.46
C VAL A 32 6.21 -18.76 -1.37
N LEU A 33 5.79 -20.01 -1.16
CA LEU A 33 6.15 -21.11 -2.06
C LEU A 33 5.33 -20.98 -3.34
N LEU A 34 5.93 -20.44 -4.40
CA LEU A 34 5.33 -20.34 -5.73
C LEU A 34 5.63 -21.64 -6.51
N SER A 35 5.01 -22.74 -6.11
CA SER A 35 5.30 -24.08 -6.64
C SER A 35 4.89 -24.32 -8.10
N ASN A 36 4.09 -23.43 -8.71
CA ASN A 36 3.46 -23.67 -10.01
C ASN A 36 3.80 -22.64 -11.10
N ILE A 37 4.90 -21.88 -10.97
CA ILE A 37 5.36 -21.00 -12.06
C ILE A 37 6.41 -21.75 -12.89
N PRO A 38 6.16 -22.04 -14.19
CA PRO A 38 7.12 -22.73 -15.04
C PRO A 38 8.46 -21.97 -15.07
N GLY A 39 9.57 -22.66 -14.79
CA GLY A 39 10.91 -22.05 -14.73
C GLY A 39 11.38 -21.64 -13.33
N LEU A 40 10.54 -21.75 -12.29
CA LEU A 40 10.92 -21.44 -10.91
C LEU A 40 11.08 -22.67 -9.99
N GLU A 41 10.84 -23.89 -10.49
CA GLU A 41 11.20 -25.20 -9.87
C GLU A 41 11.05 -25.28 -8.33
N GLY A 42 9.97 -24.71 -7.76
CA GLY A 42 9.74 -24.71 -6.31
C GLY A 42 10.83 -24.01 -5.49
N LYS A 43 11.68 -23.18 -6.10
CA LYS A 43 12.66 -22.37 -5.38
C LYS A 43 11.90 -21.36 -4.53
N ALA A 44 12.18 -21.38 -3.23
CA ALA A 44 11.81 -20.29 -2.34
C ALA A 44 12.52 -19.03 -2.84
N ILE A 45 11.82 -18.21 -3.63
CA ILE A 45 12.25 -16.86 -3.90
C ILE A 45 12.11 -16.14 -2.56
N ALA A 46 13.23 -15.86 -1.91
CA ALA A 46 13.23 -14.93 -0.80
C ALA A 46 12.57 -13.65 -1.33
N ALA A 47 11.40 -13.31 -0.78
CA ALA A 47 10.73 -12.07 -1.12
C ALA A 47 11.67 -10.95 -0.68
N GLU A 48 12.43 -10.41 -1.64
CA GLU A 48 13.29 -9.27 -1.37
C GLU A 48 12.40 -8.09 -1.06
N VAL A 49 12.57 -7.52 0.12
CA VAL A 49 11.86 -6.30 0.51
C VAL A 49 12.43 -5.18 -0.34
N VAL A 50 11.75 -4.87 -1.44
CA VAL A 50 12.12 -3.74 -2.29
C VAL A 50 11.77 -2.45 -1.55
N GLY A 51 12.80 -1.79 -1.03
CA GLY A 51 12.69 -0.50 -0.36
C GLY A 51 12.50 0.61 -1.38
N TYR A 52 11.28 1.14 -1.49
CA TYR A 52 11.03 2.30 -2.34
C TYR A 52 11.68 3.57 -1.74
N PRO A 53 12.41 4.37 -2.54
CA PRO A 53 13.14 5.52 -2.04
C PRO A 53 12.20 6.63 -1.58
N ARG A 54 12.54 7.31 -0.48
CA ARG A 54 11.83 8.55 -0.08
C ARG A 54 12.37 9.72 -0.91
N LYS A 55 11.72 10.01 -2.05
CA LYS A 55 12.07 11.14 -2.94
C LYS A 55 11.16 12.35 -2.65
N LEU A 56 11.75 13.54 -2.49
CA LEU A 56 11.00 14.80 -2.41
C LEU A 56 10.57 15.21 -3.83
N ILE A 57 9.26 15.18 -4.11
CA ILE A 57 8.72 15.49 -5.45
C ILE A 57 8.40 16.98 -5.60
N GLY A 58 7.89 17.64 -4.54
CA GLY A 58 7.54 19.06 -4.59
C GLY A 58 6.86 19.56 -3.32
N HIS A 59 6.48 20.84 -3.33
CA HIS A 59 5.80 21.51 -2.23
C HIS A 59 4.36 21.87 -2.59
N MET A 60 3.42 21.66 -1.66
CA MET A 60 1.99 21.93 -1.87
C MET A 60 1.69 23.39 -2.24
N SER A 61 2.46 24.34 -1.72
CA SER A 61 2.32 25.78 -1.99
C SER A 61 2.67 26.14 -3.44
N LYS A 62 3.50 25.34 -4.10
CA LYS A 62 3.91 25.56 -5.50
C LYS A 62 2.93 24.91 -6.51
N LEU A 63 2.03 24.04 -6.06
CA LEU A 63 1.10 23.34 -6.94
C LEU A 63 -0.12 24.20 -7.27
N ARG A 64 -0.36 24.36 -8.58
CA ARG A 64 -1.55 25.01 -9.12
C ARG A 64 -2.64 23.98 -9.37
N VAL A 65 -3.89 24.36 -9.09
CA VAL A 65 -5.05 23.47 -9.30
C VAL A 65 -5.16 23.09 -10.77
N ASN A 66 -5.40 21.81 -11.05
CA ASN A 66 -5.54 21.22 -12.38
C ASN A 66 -4.35 21.46 -13.32
N LYS A 67 -3.14 21.62 -12.76
CA LYS A 67 -1.91 21.69 -13.53
C LYS A 67 -1.01 20.48 -13.19
N PRO A 68 -0.82 19.54 -14.13
CA PRO A 68 0.07 18.41 -13.91
C PRO A 68 1.53 18.87 -13.88
N VAL A 69 2.30 18.28 -12.98
CA VAL A 69 3.75 18.44 -12.88
C VAL A 69 4.38 17.06 -13.14
N PRO A 70 5.12 16.87 -14.25
CA PRO A 70 5.78 15.60 -14.53
C PRO A 70 6.96 15.37 -13.56
N PHE A 71 7.16 14.13 -13.15
CA PHE A 71 8.31 13.70 -12.35
C PHE A 71 8.56 12.20 -12.54
N SER A 72 9.73 11.72 -12.12
CA SER A 72 10.07 10.29 -12.17
C SER A 72 10.16 9.67 -10.78
N TYR A 73 9.55 8.50 -10.62
CA TYR A 73 9.60 7.70 -9.40
C TYR A 73 9.34 6.21 -9.72
N PRO A 74 10.00 5.25 -9.06
CA PRO A 74 11.00 5.42 -7.99
C PRO A 74 12.38 5.89 -8.46
N ASP A 75 12.73 5.60 -9.71
CA ASP A 75 13.99 5.96 -10.35
C ASP A 75 13.73 6.87 -11.58
N ASP A 76 14.76 7.09 -12.39
CA ASP A 76 14.68 7.90 -13.62
C ASP A 76 14.64 7.03 -14.89
N GLY A 77 14.23 5.77 -14.74
CA GLY A 77 14.08 4.82 -15.83
C GLY A 77 12.88 5.13 -16.74
N MET A 78 12.87 4.47 -17.90
CA MET A 78 11.89 4.72 -18.96
C MET A 78 10.44 4.47 -18.53
N ASN A 79 10.23 3.59 -17.54
CA ASN A 79 8.91 3.20 -17.03
C ASN A 79 8.51 3.94 -15.75
N SER A 80 9.27 4.94 -15.33
CA SER A 80 9.06 5.65 -14.06
C SER A 80 8.45 7.04 -14.23
N SER A 81 8.04 7.39 -15.46
CA SER A 81 7.38 8.66 -15.76
C SER A 81 6.01 8.75 -15.07
N THR A 82 5.85 9.74 -14.20
CA THR A 82 4.67 9.97 -13.37
C THR A 82 4.25 11.45 -13.45
N MET A 83 3.03 11.76 -13.01
CA MET A 83 2.54 13.14 -12.92
C MET A 83 1.91 13.44 -11.56
N LEU A 84 2.19 14.62 -11.01
CA LEU A 84 1.61 15.14 -9.78
C LEU A 84 0.54 16.18 -10.13
N VAL A 85 -0.70 15.98 -9.68
CA VAL A 85 -1.83 16.87 -9.98
C VAL A 85 -2.54 17.31 -8.70
N LYS A 86 -2.81 18.61 -8.56
CA LYS A 86 -3.65 19.16 -7.49
C LYS A 86 -5.09 19.28 -7.99
N LEU A 87 -6.00 18.46 -7.47
CA LEU A 87 -7.40 18.38 -7.95
C LEU A 87 -8.28 19.57 -7.53
N GLY A 88 -8.01 20.20 -6.39
CA GLY A 88 -8.81 21.30 -5.85
C GLY A 88 -10.05 20.85 -5.07
N THR A 89 -10.45 19.59 -5.19
CA THR A 89 -11.43 18.91 -4.35
C THR A 89 -10.81 17.67 -3.72
N PRO A 90 -11.38 17.12 -2.63
CA PRO A 90 -10.98 15.82 -2.11
C PRO A 90 -11.06 14.76 -3.20
N ALA A 91 -10.00 13.97 -3.37
CA ALA A 91 -10.03 12.82 -4.26
C ALA A 91 -11.09 11.81 -3.77
N GLY A 92 -11.75 11.14 -4.70
CA GLY A 92 -12.63 10.02 -4.37
C GLY A 92 -11.87 8.88 -3.68
N GLY A 93 -12.59 8.01 -2.97
CA GLY A 93 -12.03 6.76 -2.47
C GLY A 93 -11.99 5.72 -3.58
N GLY A 94 -10.83 5.09 -3.78
CA GLY A 94 -10.71 3.82 -4.51
C GLY A 94 -10.94 2.64 -3.58
#